data_AF-A0AAU1EHQ2-F1
#
_entry.id   AF-A0AAU1EHQ2-F1
#
_cell.length_a   1.000
_cell.length_b   1.000
_cell.length_c   1.000
_cell.angle_alpha   90.00
_cell.angle_beta   90.00
_cell.angle_gamma   90.00
#
_symmetry.space_group_name_H-M   'P 1'
#
loop_
_entity.id
_entity.type
_entity.pdbx_description
1 polymer ?
#
loop_
_entity_poly.entity_id
_entity_poly.type
_entity_poly.pdbx_seq_one_letter_code
_entity_poly.pdbx_strand_id
1 'polypeptide(L)' 'MQTPNDSLDQARMSYEGHLNSCRQCAADRAPCAVAKHLRRVCNSLDLAARRGVPGGPAPRTR' A
#
# COMPACT_ATOMS: atom_id res chain seq x y z
N MET A 1 -4.88 0.24 19.12
CA MET A 1 -5.52 -0.65 18.13
C MET A 1 -5.49 0.11 16.80
N GLN A 2 -4.61 -0.24 15.85
CA GLN A 2 -4.69 0.37 14.52
C GLN A 2 -5.96 -0.16 13.84
N THR A 3 -6.84 0.74 13.44
CA THR A 3 -7.99 0.36 12.64
C THR A 3 -7.52 0.05 11.22
N PRO A 4 -8.21 -0.81 10.46
CA PRO A 4 -7.85 -1.08 9.06
C PRO A 4 -7.82 0.19 8.19
N ASN A 5 -8.57 1.23 8.58
CA ASN A 5 -8.53 2.55 7.95
C ASN A 5 -7.21 3.28 8.24
N ASP A 6 -6.68 3.17 9.47
CA ASP A 6 -5.39 3.73 9.88
C ASP A 6 -4.23 3.09 9.09
N SER A 7 -4.28 1.77 8.91
CA SER A 7 -3.28 1.04 8.12
C SER A 7 -3.32 1.43 6.63
N LEU A 8 -4.51 1.70 6.08
CA LEU A 8 -4.68 2.16 4.69
C LEU A 8 -4.13 3.58 4.53
N ASP A 9 -4.43 4.48 5.47
CA ASP A 9 -3.93 5.85 5.49
C ASP A 9 -2.40 5.89 5.57
N GLN A 10 -1.81 5.09 6.47
CA GLN A 10 -0.37 4.96 6.60
C GLN A 10 0.30 4.41 5.33
N ALA A 11 -0.33 3.44 4.65
CA ALA A 11 0.16 2.92 3.38
C ALA A 11 0.09 3.96 2.25
N ARG A 12 -0.96 4.80 2.24
CA ARG A 12 -1.08 5.93 1.29
C ARG A 12 0.00 6.97 1.54
N MET A 13 0.19 7.40 2.79
CA MET A 13 1.27 8.32 3.15
C MET A 13 2.65 7.78 2.74
N SER A 14 2.89 6.49 2.94
CA SER A 14 4.14 5.84 2.52
C SER A 14 4.31 5.83 1.00
N TYR A 15 3.22 5.59 0.25
CA TYR A 15 3.22 5.65 -1.21
C TYR A 15 3.51 7.07 -1.74
N GLU A 16 2.84 8.08 -1.20
CA GLU A 16 3.02 9.47 -1.59
C GLU A 16 4.41 10.00 -1.21
N GLY A 17 4.91 9.65 -0.01
CA GLY A 17 6.28 9.95 0.40
C GLY A 17 7.32 9.30 -0.52
N HIS A 18 7.07 8.07 -0.96
CA HIS A 18 7.95 7.38 -1.89
C HIS A 18 7.95 8.03 -3.29
N LEU A 19 6.80 8.47 -3.79
CA LEU A 19 6.73 9.16 -5.09
C LEU A 19 7.53 10.47 -5.09
N ASN A 20 7.52 11.21 -3.98
CA ASN A 20 8.30 12.45 -3.84
C ASN A 20 9.79 12.20 -3.59
N SER A 21 10.15 11.12 -2.88
CA SER A 21 11.54 10.82 -2.52
C SER A 21 12.28 10.00 -3.58
N CYS A 22 11.59 9.14 -4.32
CA CYS A 22 12.23 8.24 -5.27
C CYS A 22 12.47 8.94 -6.61
N ARG A 23 13.75 9.14 -6.95
CA ARG A 23 14.16 9.68 -8.26
C ARG A 23 13.60 8.92 -9.45
N GLN A 24 13.53 7.59 -9.43
CA GLN A 24 13.00 6.83 -10.58
C GLN A 24 11.51 7.08 -10.79
N CYS A 25 10.76 7.11 -9.70
CA CYS A 25 9.33 7.36 -9.75
C CYS A 25 9.02 8.85 -10.08
N ALA A 26 9.87 9.79 -9.68
CA ALA A 26 9.76 11.21 -9.99
C ALA A 26 10.28 11.60 -11.40
N ALA A 27 11.40 11.03 -11.83
CA ALA A 27 12.12 11.43 -13.05
C ALA A 27 11.69 10.62 -14.28
N ASP A 28 11.57 9.30 -14.17
CA ASP A 28 11.24 8.43 -15.31
C ASP A 28 9.74 8.19 -15.47
N ARG A 29 8.92 8.68 -14.52
CA ARG A 29 7.49 8.31 -14.36
C ARG A 29 7.25 6.79 -14.43
N ALA A 30 8.29 6.00 -14.22
CA ALA A 30 8.25 4.56 -14.22
C ALA A 30 7.95 4.09 -12.79
N PRO A 31 6.90 3.28 -12.56
CA PRO A 31 6.59 2.78 -11.24
C PRO A 31 7.69 1.81 -10.79
N CYS A 32 8.58 2.33 -9.96
CA CYS A 32 9.64 1.60 -9.27
C CYS A 32 9.06 0.42 -8.47
N ALA A 33 9.88 -0.62 -8.24
CA ALA A 33 9.41 -1.88 -7.62
C ALA A 33 8.74 -1.65 -6.25
N VAL A 34 9.23 -0.67 -5.49
CA VAL A 34 8.68 -0.24 -4.21
C VAL A 34 7.33 0.45 -4.38
N ALA A 35 7.18 1.40 -5.31
CA ALA A 35 5.89 1.99 -5.64
C ALA A 35 4.86 0.93 -6.07
N LYS A 36 5.28 -0.06 -6.87
CA LYS A 36 4.43 -1.19 -7.27
C LYS A 36 4.02 -2.07 -6.08
N HIS A 37 4.92 -2.24 -5.10
CA HIS A 37 4.63 -2.97 -3.87
C HIS A 37 3.64 -2.17 -2.99
N LEU A 38 3.92 -0.91 -2.71
CA LEU A 38 3.07 -0.02 -1.91
C LEU A 38 1.66 0.10 -2.51
N ARG A 39 1.55 0.23 -3.83
CA ARG A 39 0.25 0.25 -4.52
C ARG A 39 -0.53 -1.06 -4.34
N ARG A 40 0.16 -2.21 -4.35
CA ARG A 40 -0.47 -3.52 -4.05
C ARG A 40 -0.93 -3.61 -2.60
N VAL A 41 -0.14 -3.11 -1.65
CA VAL A 41 -0.53 -3.06 -0.23
C VAL A 41 -1.75 -2.18 -0.04
N CYS A 42 -1.77 -0.95 -0.58
CA CYS A 42 -2.95 -0.07 -0.50
C CYS A 42 -4.22 -0.70 -1.07
N ASN A 43 -4.14 -1.35 -2.24
CA ASN A 43 -5.30 -2.03 -2.83
C ASN A 43 -5.77 -3.22 -1.98
N SER A 44 -4.82 -3.95 -1.38
CA SER A 44 -5.14 -5.07 -0.49
C SER A 44 -5.83 -4.59 0.80
N LEU A 45 -5.37 -3.47 1.36
CA LEU A 45 -5.96 -2.83 2.53
C LEU A 45 -7.32 -2.19 2.22
N ASP A 46 -7.47 -1.54 1.07
CA ASP A 46 -8.76 -1.00 0.59
C ASP A 46 -9.78 -2.12 0.41
N LEU A 47 -9.37 -3.24 -0.21
CA LEU A 47 -10.22 -4.40 -0.36
C LEU A 47 -10.61 -5.01 1.00
N ALA A 48 -9.67 -5.07 1.95
CA ALA A 48 -9.94 -5.55 3.30
C ALA A 48 -10.90 -4.61 4.07
N ALA A 49 -10.71 -3.29 3.95
CA ALA A 49 -11.58 -2.28 4.56
C ALA A 49 -13.00 -2.32 3.98
N ARG A 50 -13.12 -2.42 2.65
CA ARG A 50 -14.41 -2.54 1.93
C ARG A 50 -15.15 -3.83 2.23
N ARG A 51 -14.44 -4.93 2.48
CA ARG A 51 -15.05 -6.22 2.82
C ARG A 51 -15.60 -6.28 4.25
N GLY A 52 -15.44 -5.22 5.05
CA GLY A 52 -16.13 -5.08 6.33
C GLY A 52 -15.77 -6.13 7.38
N VAL A 53 -14.63 -6.83 7.24
CA VAL A 53 -14.19 -7.87 8.18
C VAL A 53 -12.70 -7.71 8.50
N PRO A 54 -12.31 -7.74 9.78
CA PRO A 54 -10.92 -7.74 10.23
C PRO A 54 -10.29 -9.12 9.95
N GLY A 55 -10.02 -9.41 8.68
CA GLY A 55 -9.31 -10.61 8.24
C GLY A 55 -8.05 -10.18 7.52
N GLY A 56 -6.92 -10.17 8.25
CA GLY A 56 -5.61 -9.75 7.75
C GLY A 56 -5.12 -10.54 6.52
N PRO A 57 -3.96 -10.16 5.96
CA PRO A 57 -3.41 -10.81 4.77
C PRO A 57 -3.20 -12.30 5.06
N ALA A 58 -3.99 -13.16 4.43
CA ALA A 58 -3.80 -14.60 4.50
C ALA A 58 -2.39 -14.94 4.00
N PRO A 59 -1.53 -15.61 4.79
CA PRO A 59 -0.25 -16.08 4.30
C PRO A 59 -0.52 -17.13 3.23
N ARG A 60 0.05 -16.92 2.05
CA ARG A 60 0.11 -17.95 1.01
C ARG A 60 1.17 -18.96 1.43
N THR A 61 0.79 -19.94 2.24
CA THR A 61 1.62 -21.11 2.49
C THR A 61 1.42 -22.09 1.34
N ARG A 62 2.56 -22.47 0.74
CA ARG A 62 2.73 -23.38 -0.40
C ARG A 62 2.48 -24.83 0.00
#